data_AF-A0AAE4A114-F1
#
_entry.id   AF-A0AAE4A114-F1
#
_cell.length_a   1.000
_cell.length_b   1.000
_cell.length_c   1.000
_cell.angle_alpha   90.00
_cell.angle_beta   90.00
_cell.angle_gamma   90.00
#
_symmetry.space_group_name_H-M   'P 1'
#
loop_
_entity.id
_entity.type
_entity.pdbx_description
1 polymer ?
#
loop_
_entity_poly.entity_id
_entity_poly.type
_entity_poly.pdbx_seq_one_letter_code
_entity_poly.pdbx_strand_id
1 'polypeptide(L)'
;MTSLAHLRNPWDGADADRAEIWEMLVRRDIEAYVEADWERVADDFDGGSFIAVDGAASTDPDAWRLGYPGLEEYRERWLHGAAQDVARALDPAADFAAATFLDGIELERDRALVHKRFDGPLRLQDGDVETLAWRTIYLCRRIDERWRIVGFVGFLPPRPAPAPAKRVPAGAAQHVTAGPYSPVLEVDPRRTVVISGQAAIAPDGALIGTTVREQARATLENCRAQLQTAGLDLADVFKVNVYLTDLAEWESFNEVYRELMPAPLPVRTAIGCQLLPGLLVEVELWAAAAVVA
;
A
#
# COMPACT_ATOMS: atom_id res chain seq x y z
N MET A 1 -31.79 -2.54 -3.40
CA MET A 1 -30.51 -1.92 -3.01
C MET A 1 -30.03 -2.57 -1.74
N THR A 2 -28.74 -2.89 -1.67
CA THR A 2 -28.16 -3.55 -0.50
C THR A 2 -28.19 -2.62 0.71
N SER A 3 -28.64 -3.14 1.85
CA SER A 3 -28.63 -2.39 3.11
C SER A 3 -27.22 -2.27 3.66
N LEU A 4 -26.83 -1.05 4.06
CA LEU A 4 -25.55 -0.79 4.71
C LEU A 4 -25.51 -1.13 6.21
N ALA A 5 -26.57 -1.74 6.77
CA ALA A 5 -26.65 -2.11 8.18
C ALA A 5 -25.57 -3.13 8.62
N HIS A 6 -24.86 -3.74 7.67
CA HIS A 6 -23.75 -4.65 7.93
C HIS A 6 -22.40 -3.92 8.12
N LEU A 7 -22.28 -2.66 7.69
CA LEU A 7 -21.10 -1.85 7.94
C LEU A 7 -21.01 -1.57 9.45
N ARG A 8 -19.90 -2.01 10.05
CA ARG A 8 -19.63 -1.78 11.47
C ARG A 8 -18.66 -0.63 11.63
N ASN A 9 -19.02 0.34 12.44
CA ASN A 9 -18.12 1.42 12.82
C ASN A 9 -17.03 0.84 13.75
N PRO A 10 -15.75 0.89 13.36
CA PRO A 10 -14.70 0.25 14.15
C PRO A 10 -14.33 1.06 15.41
N TRP A 11 -14.88 2.27 15.58
CA TRP A 11 -14.67 3.11 16.77
C TRP A 11 -15.85 3.09 17.74
N ASP A 12 -16.93 2.37 17.43
CA ASP A 12 -18.09 2.25 18.32
C ASP A 12 -17.69 1.75 19.71
N GLY A 13 -18.03 2.54 20.73
CA GLY A 13 -17.70 2.25 22.13
C GLY A 13 -16.23 2.40 22.50
N ALA A 14 -15.34 2.66 21.54
CA ALA A 14 -13.91 2.89 21.76
C ALA A 14 -13.55 4.38 21.79
N ASP A 15 -14.09 5.16 20.85
CA ASP A 15 -13.82 6.59 20.71
C ASP A 15 -14.99 7.31 20.06
N ALA A 16 -15.67 8.17 20.82
CA ALA A 16 -16.90 8.84 20.38
C ALA A 16 -16.66 9.84 19.23
N ASP A 17 -15.55 10.59 19.25
CA ASP A 17 -15.24 11.57 18.21
C ASP A 17 -14.92 10.87 16.89
N ARG A 18 -14.10 9.82 16.94
CA ARG A 18 -13.77 9.01 15.75
C ARG A 18 -14.98 8.27 15.21
N ALA A 19 -15.84 7.76 16.10
CA ALA A 19 -17.08 7.12 15.70
C ALA A 19 -18.01 8.11 14.96
N GLU A 20 -18.22 9.31 15.49
CA GLU A 20 -19.05 10.34 14.85
C GLU A 20 -18.50 10.74 13.47
N ILE A 21 -17.18 10.94 13.36
CA ILE A 21 -16.51 11.27 12.09
C ILE A 21 -16.67 10.13 11.08
N TRP A 22 -16.57 8.87 11.51
CA TRP A 22 -16.78 7.72 10.61
C TRP A 22 -18.23 7.63 10.14
N GLU A 23 -19.21 7.85 11.03
CA GLU A 23 -20.62 7.88 10.64
C GLU A 23 -20.91 8.96 9.59
N MET A 24 -20.31 10.13 9.76
CA MET A 24 -20.38 11.26 8.82
C MET A 24 -19.76 10.91 7.47
N LEU A 25 -18.50 10.49 7.44
CA LEU A 25 -17.72 10.35 6.21
C LEU A 25 -17.82 8.98 5.54
N VAL A 26 -18.44 7.99 6.17
CA VAL A 26 -18.60 6.65 5.58
C VAL A 26 -20.08 6.34 5.42
N ARG A 27 -20.79 6.02 6.51
CA ARG A 27 -22.15 5.47 6.37
C ARG A 27 -23.14 6.51 5.82
N ARG A 28 -23.25 7.70 6.44
CA ARG A 28 -24.19 8.74 5.95
C ARG A 28 -23.83 9.25 4.57
N ASP A 29 -22.54 9.47 4.30
CA ASP A 29 -22.07 9.92 2.98
C ASP A 29 -22.41 8.89 1.89
N ILE A 30 -22.19 7.59 2.11
CA ILE A 30 -22.54 6.55 1.12
C ILE A 30 -24.06 6.47 0.94
N GLU A 31 -24.84 6.44 2.03
CA GLU A 31 -26.31 6.41 1.96
C GLU A 31 -26.85 7.59 1.14
N ALA A 32 -26.38 8.81 1.45
CA ALA A 32 -26.77 10.03 0.75
C ALA A 32 -26.34 10.01 -0.71
N TYR A 33 -25.10 9.62 -1.02
CA TYR A 33 -24.56 9.59 -2.38
C TYR A 33 -25.33 8.63 -3.27
N VAL A 34 -25.62 7.44 -2.75
CA VAL A 34 -26.36 6.40 -3.48
C VAL A 34 -27.82 6.80 -3.72
N GLU A 35 -28.40 7.58 -2.81
CA GLU A 35 -29.75 8.15 -2.98
C GLU A 35 -29.76 9.46 -3.78
N ALA A 36 -28.58 10.00 -4.10
CA ALA A 36 -28.40 11.34 -4.65
C ALA A 36 -29.15 12.44 -3.86
N ASP A 37 -29.19 12.30 -2.53
CA ASP A 37 -29.92 13.19 -1.62
C ASP A 37 -28.94 13.98 -0.75
N TRP A 38 -28.64 15.20 -1.20
CA TRP A 38 -27.73 16.11 -0.49
C TRP A 38 -28.26 16.54 0.89
N GLU A 39 -29.58 16.65 1.06
CA GLU A 39 -30.16 17.19 2.31
C GLU A 39 -29.84 16.29 3.51
N ARG A 40 -29.57 15.00 3.28
CA ARG A 40 -29.12 14.04 4.31
C ARG A 40 -27.75 14.36 4.89
N VAL A 41 -26.92 15.07 4.16
CA VAL A 41 -25.53 15.40 4.54
C VAL A 41 -25.27 16.90 4.60
N ALA A 42 -26.22 17.76 4.22
CA ALA A 42 -26.05 19.21 4.25
C ALA A 42 -25.56 19.71 5.62
N ASP A 43 -26.12 19.17 6.70
CA ASP A 43 -25.77 19.49 8.09
C ASP A 43 -24.43 18.90 8.56
N ASP A 44 -23.77 18.06 7.76
CA ASP A 44 -22.41 17.57 8.01
C ASP A 44 -21.35 18.55 7.48
N PHE A 45 -21.74 19.61 6.76
CA PHE A 45 -20.83 20.65 6.27
C PHE A 45 -21.01 21.97 7.02
N ASP A 46 -19.92 22.72 7.19
CA ASP A 46 -19.96 24.11 7.63
C ASP A 46 -19.85 25.06 6.44
N GLY A 47 -20.98 25.44 5.85
CA GLY A 47 -21.01 26.27 4.64
C GLY A 47 -20.32 27.63 4.78
N GLY A 48 -20.23 28.18 5.99
CA GLY A 48 -19.61 29.49 6.24
C GLY A 48 -18.08 29.50 6.14
N SER A 49 -17.43 28.38 6.45
CA SER A 49 -15.97 28.23 6.40
C SER A 49 -15.50 27.25 5.31
N PHE A 50 -16.43 26.70 4.53
CA PHE A 50 -16.13 25.64 3.58
C PHE A 50 -15.17 26.10 2.48
N ILE A 51 -14.10 25.34 2.28
CA ILE A 51 -13.18 25.51 1.15
C ILE A 51 -12.67 24.15 0.67
N ALA A 52 -12.67 23.92 -0.64
CA ALA A 52 -12.13 22.68 -1.18
C ALA A 52 -11.14 22.88 -2.34
N VAL A 53 -10.07 22.11 -2.25
CA VAL A 53 -9.00 22.02 -3.26
C VAL A 53 -9.24 20.79 -4.12
N ASP A 54 -9.25 20.99 -5.44
CA ASP A 54 -9.24 19.92 -6.42
C ASP A 54 -7.79 19.55 -6.74
N GLY A 55 -7.43 18.30 -6.43
CA GLY A 55 -6.12 17.72 -6.69
C GLY A 55 -5.89 17.33 -8.15
N ALA A 56 -6.93 17.37 -9.00
CA ALA A 56 -6.89 17.09 -10.43
C ALA A 56 -6.25 15.72 -10.78
N ALA A 57 -6.39 14.72 -9.91
CA ALA A 57 -5.71 13.43 -10.00
C ALA A 57 -4.18 13.53 -10.16
N SER A 58 -3.58 14.65 -9.72
CA SER A 58 -2.17 14.95 -9.87
C SER A 58 -1.41 14.80 -8.55
N THR A 59 -0.20 14.26 -8.62
CA THR A 59 0.78 14.28 -7.51
C THR A 59 1.54 15.60 -7.42
N ASP A 60 1.41 16.47 -8.43
CA ASP A 60 2.02 17.80 -8.45
C ASP A 60 1.08 18.84 -7.79
N PRO A 61 1.44 19.40 -6.62
CA PRO A 61 0.62 20.40 -5.94
C PRO A 61 0.48 21.71 -6.73
N ASP A 62 1.39 22.03 -7.65
CA ASP A 62 1.28 23.22 -8.51
C ASP A 62 0.15 23.07 -9.54
N ALA A 63 -0.36 21.85 -9.75
CA ALA A 63 -1.54 21.58 -10.57
C ALA A 63 -2.86 21.77 -9.78
N TRP A 64 -2.82 21.81 -8.45
CA TRP A 64 -4.02 21.84 -7.62
C TRP A 64 -4.68 23.21 -7.66
N ARG A 65 -6.02 23.23 -7.62
CA ARG A 65 -6.80 24.47 -7.74
C ARG A 65 -7.80 24.58 -6.60
N LEU A 66 -8.16 25.82 -6.27
CA LEU A 66 -9.37 26.09 -5.52
C LEU A 66 -10.57 25.67 -6.38
N GLY A 67 -11.00 24.42 -6.25
CA GLY A 67 -12.00 23.81 -7.11
C GLY A 67 -13.42 24.22 -6.72
N TYR A 68 -13.65 24.39 -5.42
CA TYR A 68 -14.96 24.74 -4.87
C TYR A 68 -14.77 25.82 -3.81
N PRO A 69 -14.87 27.11 -4.21
CA PRO A 69 -14.73 28.25 -3.31
C PRO A 69 -15.83 28.32 -2.23
N GLY A 70 -16.96 27.65 -2.47
CA GLY A 70 -18.08 27.53 -1.54
C GLY A 70 -18.72 26.14 -1.57
N LEU A 71 -19.67 25.93 -0.67
CA LEU A 71 -20.35 24.64 -0.50
C LEU A 71 -21.34 24.34 -1.65
N GLU A 72 -21.95 25.37 -2.24
CA GLU A 72 -22.94 25.19 -3.31
C GLU A 72 -22.32 24.59 -4.58
N GLU A 73 -21.13 25.07 -4.98
CA GLU A 73 -20.41 24.53 -6.14
C GLU A 73 -20.02 23.06 -5.90
N TYR A 74 -19.64 22.72 -4.67
CA TYR A 74 -19.36 21.34 -4.32
C TYR A 74 -20.62 20.47 -4.31
N ARG A 75 -21.74 20.98 -3.80
CA ARG A 75 -23.05 20.31 -3.80
C ARG A 75 -23.49 19.95 -5.22
N GLU A 76 -23.42 20.90 -6.15
CA GLU A 76 -23.80 20.66 -7.56
C GLU A 76 -22.95 19.54 -8.18
N ARG A 77 -21.63 19.60 -7.97
CA ARG A 77 -20.68 18.59 -8.46
C ARG A 77 -20.92 17.22 -7.81
N TRP A 78 -21.21 17.18 -6.51
CA TRP A 78 -21.49 15.95 -5.78
C TRP A 78 -22.77 15.29 -6.29
N LEU A 79 -23.84 16.06 -6.50
CA LEU A 79 -25.11 15.57 -7.05
C LEU A 79 -24.94 15.05 -8.48
N HIS A 80 -24.14 15.74 -9.30
CA HIS A 80 -23.84 15.30 -10.66
C HIS A 80 -23.11 13.94 -10.68
N GLY A 81 -22.07 13.79 -9.85
CA GLY A 81 -21.34 12.52 -9.71
C GLY A 81 -22.22 11.39 -9.21
N ALA A 82 -22.99 11.64 -8.15
CA ALA A 82 -23.94 10.69 -7.57
C ALA A 82 -24.91 10.16 -8.64
N ALA A 83 -25.55 11.05 -9.40
CA ALA A 83 -26.49 10.67 -10.45
C ALA A 83 -25.82 9.82 -11.55
N GLN A 84 -24.61 10.16 -11.97
CA GLN A 84 -23.87 9.40 -12.99
C GLN A 84 -23.48 8.00 -12.50
N ASP A 85 -22.89 7.92 -11.31
CA ASP A 85 -22.42 6.65 -10.73
C ASP A 85 -23.58 5.70 -10.41
N VAL A 86 -24.66 6.22 -9.83
CA VAL A 86 -25.84 5.41 -9.50
C VAL A 86 -26.55 4.91 -10.76
N ALA A 87 -26.63 5.72 -11.81
CA ALA A 87 -27.31 5.33 -13.04
C ALA A 87 -26.64 4.16 -13.78
N ARG A 88 -25.31 4.02 -13.66
CA ARG A 88 -24.50 3.01 -14.35
C ARG A 88 -24.16 1.79 -13.49
N ALA A 89 -24.14 1.93 -12.17
CA ALA A 89 -23.77 0.87 -11.25
C ALA A 89 -24.86 -0.21 -11.12
N LEU A 90 -24.42 -1.45 -10.92
CA LEU A 90 -25.28 -2.61 -10.67
C LEU A 90 -25.80 -2.64 -9.23
N ASP A 91 -24.92 -2.43 -8.26
CA ASP A 91 -25.27 -2.28 -6.83
C ASP A 91 -24.37 -1.21 -6.19
N PRO A 92 -24.64 0.08 -6.41
CA PRO A 92 -23.77 1.16 -5.94
C PRO A 92 -23.59 1.13 -4.42
N ALA A 93 -24.61 0.77 -3.65
CA ALA A 93 -24.50 0.66 -2.19
C ALA A 93 -23.44 -0.35 -1.77
N ALA A 94 -23.46 -1.56 -2.34
CA ALA A 94 -22.50 -2.60 -2.00
C ALA A 94 -21.07 -2.23 -2.44
N ASP A 95 -20.92 -1.70 -3.65
CA ASP A 95 -19.61 -1.38 -4.22
C ASP A 95 -18.96 -0.18 -3.51
N PHE A 96 -19.70 0.91 -3.25
CA PHE A 96 -19.17 2.04 -2.48
C PHE A 96 -18.84 1.66 -1.03
N ALA A 97 -19.65 0.80 -0.40
CA ALA A 97 -19.35 0.26 0.93
C ALA A 97 -18.07 -0.57 0.97
N ALA A 98 -17.85 -1.41 -0.05
CA ALA A 98 -16.66 -2.24 -0.16
C ALA A 98 -15.39 -1.44 -0.53
N ALA A 99 -15.56 -0.35 -1.28
CA ALA A 99 -14.45 0.47 -1.76
C ALA A 99 -14.08 1.62 -0.81
N THR A 100 -14.92 1.96 0.18
CA THR A 100 -14.67 3.12 1.06
C THR A 100 -13.83 2.73 2.27
N PHE A 101 -12.73 3.44 2.48
CA PHE A 101 -11.88 3.28 3.65
C PHE A 101 -11.56 4.62 4.28
N LEU A 102 -11.44 4.60 5.59
CA LEU A 102 -11.04 5.74 6.40
C LEU A 102 -9.73 5.35 7.10
N ASP A 103 -8.61 5.66 6.45
CA ASP A 103 -7.26 5.14 6.78
C ASP A 103 -6.64 5.83 8.00
N GLY A 104 -7.14 7.00 8.40
CA GLY A 104 -6.62 7.73 9.55
C GLY A 104 -7.50 8.90 9.96
N ILE A 105 -7.65 9.07 11.28
CA ILE A 105 -8.28 10.23 11.93
C ILE A 105 -7.28 10.81 12.92
N GLU A 106 -6.65 11.91 12.52
CA GLU A 106 -5.88 12.76 13.43
C GLU A 106 -6.85 13.70 14.15
N LEU A 107 -6.74 13.78 15.48
CA LEU A 107 -7.58 14.61 16.33
C LEU A 107 -6.71 15.49 17.20
N GLU A 108 -6.99 16.78 17.18
CA GLU A 108 -6.34 17.79 18.04
C GLU A 108 -7.41 18.82 18.45
N ARG A 109 -7.87 18.73 19.71
CA ARG A 109 -8.93 19.61 20.26
C ARG A 109 -10.21 19.58 19.41
N ASP A 110 -10.57 20.70 18.80
CA ASP A 110 -11.76 20.92 17.97
C ASP A 110 -11.50 20.70 16.47
N ARG A 111 -10.39 20.04 16.12
CA ARG A 111 -9.95 19.85 14.74
C ARG A 111 -9.67 18.37 14.47
N ALA A 112 -10.05 17.93 13.28
CA ALA A 112 -9.66 16.64 12.76
C ALA A 112 -9.15 16.74 11.33
N LEU A 113 -8.14 15.93 11.03
CA LEU A 113 -7.68 15.68 9.68
C LEU A 113 -7.95 14.21 9.35
N VAL A 114 -8.75 13.99 8.32
CA VAL A 114 -9.30 12.66 8.02
C VAL A 114 -8.86 12.20 6.65
N HIS A 115 -8.22 11.04 6.58
CA HIS A 115 -7.81 10.41 5.33
C HIS A 115 -8.88 9.41 4.89
N LYS A 116 -9.64 9.76 3.85
CA LYS A 116 -10.57 8.85 3.19
C LYS A 116 -9.99 8.41 1.85
N ARG A 117 -10.14 7.14 1.49
CA ARG A 117 -9.86 6.63 0.15
C ARG A 117 -11.01 5.81 -0.39
N PHE A 118 -11.11 5.81 -1.71
CA PHE A 118 -11.89 4.86 -2.47
C PHE A 118 -10.92 3.95 -3.22
N ASP A 119 -11.04 2.65 -3.00
CA ASP A 119 -10.16 1.63 -3.52
C ASP A 119 -10.92 0.31 -3.68
N GLY A 120 -11.53 0.11 -4.84
CA GLY A 120 -12.33 -1.09 -5.07
C GLY A 120 -13.13 -1.05 -6.36
N PRO A 121 -13.78 -2.16 -6.71
CA PRO A 121 -14.55 -2.25 -7.94
C PRO A 121 -15.88 -1.50 -7.85
N LEU A 122 -16.28 -0.87 -8.95
CA LEU A 122 -17.65 -0.48 -9.24
C LEU A 122 -18.14 -1.33 -10.41
N ARG A 123 -19.09 -2.22 -10.13
CA ARG A 123 -19.66 -3.14 -11.12
C ARG A 123 -20.78 -2.44 -11.86
N LEU A 124 -20.73 -2.47 -13.18
CA LEU A 124 -21.66 -1.77 -14.04
C LEU A 124 -22.81 -2.67 -14.50
N GLN A 125 -23.91 -2.05 -14.92
CA GLN A 125 -25.10 -2.77 -15.40
C GLN A 125 -24.86 -3.56 -16.69
N ASP A 126 -23.90 -3.15 -17.52
CA ASP A 126 -23.51 -3.83 -18.75
C ASP A 126 -22.55 -5.03 -18.53
N GLY A 127 -22.11 -5.24 -17.28
CA GLY A 127 -21.19 -6.31 -16.89
C GLY A 127 -19.73 -5.89 -16.80
N ASP A 128 -19.38 -4.65 -17.18
CA ASP A 128 -18.03 -4.13 -17.01
C ASP A 128 -17.74 -3.81 -15.52
N VAL A 129 -16.44 -3.70 -15.20
CA VAL A 129 -15.97 -3.34 -13.87
C VAL A 129 -15.00 -2.17 -13.97
N GLU A 130 -15.38 -1.06 -13.36
CA GLU A 130 -14.49 0.07 -13.17
C GLU A 130 -13.80 -0.01 -11.81
N THR A 131 -12.66 0.67 -11.68
CA THR A 131 -11.95 0.77 -10.40
C THR A 131 -12.13 2.16 -9.82
N LEU A 132 -12.74 2.23 -8.63
CA LEU A 132 -12.74 3.43 -7.80
C LEU A 132 -11.36 3.54 -7.16
N ALA A 133 -10.63 4.60 -7.48
CA ALA A 133 -9.25 4.78 -7.07
C ALA A 133 -8.93 6.26 -6.91
N TRP A 134 -9.26 6.83 -5.76
CA TRP A 134 -8.88 8.20 -5.41
C TRP A 134 -8.85 8.39 -3.90
N ARG A 135 -8.35 9.55 -3.45
CA ARG A 135 -8.29 9.90 -2.04
C ARG A 135 -8.79 11.31 -1.81
N THR A 136 -9.22 11.53 -0.57
CA THR A 136 -9.61 12.84 -0.07
C THR A 136 -9.08 13.01 1.35
N ILE A 137 -8.46 14.16 1.61
CA ILE A 137 -8.10 14.61 2.95
C ILE A 137 -9.18 15.59 3.39
N TYR A 138 -10.02 15.21 4.35
CA TYR A 138 -11.03 16.10 4.90
C TYR A 138 -10.46 16.89 6.07
N LEU A 139 -10.81 18.17 6.09
CA LEU A 139 -10.60 19.07 7.21
C LEU A 139 -11.92 19.16 7.96
N CYS A 140 -11.94 18.70 9.19
CA CYS A 140 -13.14 18.73 10.02
C CYS A 140 -12.91 19.61 11.25
N ARG A 141 -14.00 20.24 11.72
CA ARG A 141 -14.01 20.95 13.00
C ARG A 141 -15.22 20.55 13.82
N ARG A 142 -15.07 20.62 15.14
CA ARG A 142 -16.17 20.47 16.07
C ARG A 142 -16.86 21.84 16.24
N ILE A 143 -18.11 21.94 15.81
CA ILE A 143 -18.92 23.17 15.82
C ILE A 143 -20.30 22.79 16.39
N ASP A 144 -20.77 23.54 17.39
CA ASP A 144 -22.05 23.27 18.08
C ASP A 144 -22.17 21.81 18.59
N GLU A 145 -21.09 21.29 19.18
CA GLU A 145 -20.99 19.91 19.70
C GLU A 145 -21.09 18.80 18.64
N ARG A 146 -20.94 19.12 17.34
CA ARG A 146 -20.88 18.13 16.25
C ARG A 146 -19.64 18.29 15.39
N TRP A 147 -19.15 17.19 14.85
CA TRP A 147 -18.14 17.23 13.80
C TRP A 147 -18.76 17.66 12.47
N ARG A 148 -18.15 18.66 11.82
CA ARG A 148 -18.52 19.15 10.49
C ARG A 148 -17.31 19.21 9.58
N ILE A 149 -17.54 18.98 8.30
CA ILE A 149 -16.57 19.18 7.22
C ILE A 149 -16.48 20.67 6.94
N VAL A 150 -15.30 21.24 7.18
CA VAL A 150 -14.99 22.65 6.85
C VAL A 150 -14.20 22.77 5.55
N GLY A 151 -13.85 21.65 4.92
CA GLY A 151 -13.13 21.65 3.66
C GLY A 151 -12.47 20.31 3.36
N PHE A 152 -11.87 20.22 2.18
CA PHE A 152 -11.07 19.05 1.81
C PHE A 152 -10.03 19.34 0.73
N VAL A 153 -9.07 18.44 0.60
CA VAL A 153 -8.23 18.27 -0.60
C VAL A 153 -8.61 16.95 -1.23
N GLY A 154 -9.28 17.00 -2.38
CA GLY A 154 -10.00 15.87 -2.96
C GLY A 154 -9.51 15.54 -4.37
N PHE A 155 -10.00 14.44 -4.92
CA PHE A 155 -9.57 13.94 -6.24
C PHE A 155 -8.06 13.74 -6.32
N LEU A 156 -7.44 13.41 -5.18
CA LEU A 156 -6.05 13.03 -5.15
C LEU A 156 -5.94 11.66 -5.83
N PRO A 157 -4.85 11.42 -6.58
CA PRO A 157 -4.62 10.11 -7.18
C PRO A 157 -4.59 9.02 -6.09
N PRO A 158 -4.87 7.76 -6.46
CA PRO A 158 -4.67 6.66 -5.53
C PRO A 158 -3.23 6.70 -5.03
N ARG A 159 -2.97 6.15 -3.83
CA ARG A 159 -1.58 6.00 -3.38
C ARG A 159 -0.85 5.24 -4.49
N PRO A 160 0.22 5.79 -5.09
CA PRO A 160 1.01 5.04 -6.03
C PRO A 160 1.33 3.71 -5.36
N ALA A 161 1.10 2.59 -6.04
CA ALA A 161 1.68 1.34 -5.59
C ALA A 161 3.16 1.66 -5.33
N PRO A 162 3.73 1.30 -4.16
CA PRO A 162 5.12 1.61 -3.88
C PRO A 162 5.92 1.17 -5.09
N ALA A 163 6.55 2.13 -5.78
CA ALA A 163 7.36 1.79 -6.93
C ALA A 163 8.40 0.80 -6.43
N PRO A 164 8.68 -0.31 -7.14
CA PRO A 164 9.65 -1.28 -6.67
C PRO A 164 10.92 -0.52 -6.33
N ALA A 165 11.42 -0.70 -5.10
CA ALA A 165 12.53 0.09 -4.58
C ALA A 165 13.80 -0.05 -5.43
N LYS A 166 13.84 -1.08 -6.29
CA LYS A 166 14.92 -1.43 -7.20
C LYS A 166 14.42 -1.57 -8.64
N ARG A 167 15.23 -1.11 -9.59
CA ARG A 167 15.04 -1.34 -11.03
C ARG A 167 16.36 -1.62 -11.74
N VAL A 168 16.29 -2.31 -12.87
CA VAL A 168 17.44 -2.48 -13.77
C VAL A 168 17.48 -1.26 -14.73
N PRO A 169 18.56 -0.47 -14.74
CA PRO A 169 18.71 0.65 -15.68
C PRO A 169 18.62 0.20 -17.13
N ALA A 170 18.07 1.06 -17.99
CA ALA A 170 18.00 0.79 -19.42
C ALA A 170 19.40 0.58 -20.02
N GLY A 171 19.56 -0.45 -20.85
CA GLY A 171 20.85 -0.80 -21.48
C GLY A 171 21.79 -1.61 -20.60
N ALA A 172 21.44 -1.90 -19.34
CA ALA A 172 22.21 -2.85 -18.53
C ALA A 172 22.18 -4.24 -19.16
N ALA A 173 23.36 -4.85 -19.30
CA ALA A 173 23.54 -6.17 -19.90
C ALA A 173 24.53 -6.99 -19.08
N GLN A 174 24.44 -8.31 -19.23
CA GLN A 174 25.22 -9.27 -18.48
C GLN A 174 25.92 -10.26 -19.43
N HIS A 175 27.09 -10.76 -19.04
CA HIS A 175 27.80 -11.77 -19.83
C HIS A 175 27.08 -13.14 -19.77
N VAL A 176 27.20 -13.95 -20.82
CA VAL A 176 26.44 -15.21 -20.99
C VAL A 176 26.76 -16.28 -19.94
N THR A 177 27.89 -16.17 -19.25
CA THR A 177 28.31 -17.11 -18.20
C THR A 177 27.95 -16.64 -16.79
N ALA A 178 27.19 -15.56 -16.64
CA ALA A 178 26.81 -15.04 -15.34
C ALA A 178 25.77 -15.94 -14.67
N GLY A 179 25.86 -16.06 -13.34
CA GLY A 179 24.79 -16.64 -12.53
C GLY A 179 23.53 -15.75 -12.51
N PRO A 180 22.46 -16.20 -11.82
CA PRO A 180 21.21 -15.46 -11.69
C PRO A 180 21.37 -14.20 -10.80
N TYR A 181 21.80 -13.09 -11.38
CA TYR A 181 21.86 -11.78 -10.72
C TYR A 181 21.79 -10.63 -11.74
N SER A 182 21.32 -9.46 -11.31
CA SER A 182 21.37 -8.26 -12.14
C SER A 182 22.77 -7.64 -12.13
N PRO A 183 23.31 -7.17 -13.28
CA PRO A 183 24.64 -6.56 -13.35
C PRO A 183 24.69 -5.21 -12.60
N VAL A 184 23.57 -4.50 -12.56
CA VAL A 184 23.39 -3.23 -11.86
C VAL A 184 21.91 -3.07 -11.48
N LEU A 185 21.67 -2.44 -10.33
CA LEU A 185 20.35 -1.96 -9.91
C LEU A 185 20.46 -0.50 -9.49
N GLU A 186 19.49 0.32 -9.91
CA GLU A 186 19.19 1.59 -9.26
C GLU A 186 18.23 1.32 -8.11
N VAL A 187 18.56 1.82 -6.92
CA VAL A 187 17.78 1.63 -5.71
C VAL A 187 17.43 2.99 -5.12
N ASP A 188 16.15 3.22 -4.85
CA ASP A 188 15.63 4.45 -4.23
C ASP A 188 14.94 4.11 -2.89
N PRO A 189 15.71 3.95 -1.79
CA PRO A 189 15.16 3.45 -0.54
C PRO A 189 14.64 4.58 0.34
N ARG A 190 13.41 4.43 0.88
CA ARG A 190 12.98 5.20 2.06
C ARG A 190 13.62 4.68 3.34
N ARG A 191 13.80 3.36 3.41
CA ARG A 191 14.41 2.64 4.53
C ARG A 191 15.19 1.46 4.01
N THR A 192 16.42 1.30 4.51
CA THR A 192 17.26 0.14 4.24
C THR A 192 17.17 -0.83 5.41
N VAL A 193 17.01 -2.12 5.11
CA VAL A 193 17.06 -3.23 6.07
C VAL A 193 18.24 -4.11 5.69
N VAL A 194 19.09 -4.40 6.67
CA VAL A 194 20.24 -5.29 6.50
C VAL A 194 20.05 -6.47 7.44
N ILE A 195 20.28 -7.68 6.94
CA ILE A 195 20.23 -8.90 7.76
C ILE A 195 21.64 -9.47 7.89
N SER A 196 21.99 -9.93 9.09
CA SER A 196 23.21 -10.71 9.30
C SER A 196 23.20 -11.98 8.45
N GLY A 197 24.39 -12.54 8.22
CA GLY A 197 24.53 -13.85 7.58
C GLY A 197 23.59 -14.88 8.19
N GLN A 198 22.73 -15.44 7.36
CA GLN A 198 21.86 -16.55 7.71
C GLN A 198 22.44 -17.83 7.15
N ALA A 199 22.22 -18.93 7.88
CA ALA A 199 22.56 -20.27 7.46
C ALA A 199 21.38 -21.21 7.70
N ALA A 200 21.52 -22.48 7.34
CA ALA A 200 20.50 -23.50 7.48
C ALA A 200 20.34 -23.99 8.93
N ILE A 201 20.13 -23.07 9.87
CA ILE A 201 19.98 -23.35 11.30
C ILE A 201 18.54 -23.01 11.71
N ALA A 202 17.85 -23.96 12.35
CA ALA A 202 16.53 -23.77 12.91
C ALA A 202 16.57 -22.89 14.19
N PRO A 203 15.44 -22.32 14.65
CA PRO A 203 15.41 -21.49 15.86
C PRO A 203 15.91 -22.18 17.14
N ASP A 204 15.85 -23.51 17.20
CA ASP A 204 16.37 -24.32 18.30
C ASP A 204 17.87 -24.65 18.19
N GLY A 205 18.52 -24.18 17.12
CA GLY A 205 19.94 -24.42 16.84
C GLY A 205 20.22 -25.67 16.00
N ALA A 206 19.21 -26.45 15.60
CA ALA A 206 19.42 -27.63 14.78
C ALA A 206 19.82 -27.28 13.34
N LEU A 207 20.80 -28.02 12.79
CA LEU A 207 21.18 -27.93 11.39
C LEU A 207 20.10 -28.57 10.50
N ILE A 208 19.69 -27.85 9.45
CA ILE A 208 18.68 -28.29 8.49
C ILE A 208 19.37 -28.72 7.19
N GLY A 209 19.22 -30.00 6.82
CA GLY A 209 19.71 -30.53 5.54
C GLY A 209 21.20 -30.88 5.54
N THR A 210 21.56 -31.77 4.62
CA THR A 210 22.93 -32.31 4.47
C THR A 210 23.52 -32.01 3.10
N THR A 211 22.72 -31.44 2.19
CA THR A 211 23.14 -31.03 0.84
C THR A 211 23.09 -29.51 0.66
N VAL A 212 23.84 -28.96 -0.31
CA VAL A 212 23.80 -27.52 -0.63
C VAL A 212 22.39 -27.08 -1.02
N ARG A 213 21.64 -27.92 -1.75
CA ARG A 213 20.26 -27.59 -2.15
C ARG A 213 19.32 -27.42 -0.95
N GLU A 214 19.36 -28.34 0.00
CA GLU A 214 18.54 -28.28 1.22
C GLU A 214 18.95 -27.09 2.09
N GLN A 215 20.26 -26.90 2.31
CA GLN A 215 20.76 -25.80 3.11
C GLN A 215 20.51 -24.44 2.46
N ALA A 216 20.62 -24.33 1.14
CA ALA A 216 20.31 -23.09 0.41
C ALA A 216 18.85 -22.69 0.59
N ARG A 217 17.91 -23.65 0.50
CA ARG A 217 16.49 -23.38 0.69
C ARG A 217 16.21 -22.92 2.12
N ALA A 218 16.70 -23.66 3.11
CA ALA A 218 16.53 -23.30 4.52
C ALA A 218 17.15 -21.93 4.84
N THR A 219 18.33 -21.65 4.29
CA THR A 219 19.03 -20.36 4.47
C THR A 219 18.23 -19.19 3.88
N LEU A 220 17.70 -19.33 2.66
CA LEU A 220 16.91 -18.28 2.03
C LEU A 220 15.54 -18.07 2.70
N GLU A 221 14.92 -19.14 3.21
CA GLU A 221 13.70 -19.02 4.02
C GLU A 221 13.97 -18.36 5.38
N ASN A 222 15.10 -18.65 6.02
CA ASN A 222 15.54 -17.94 7.22
C ASN A 222 15.75 -16.45 6.93
N CYS A 223 16.36 -16.11 5.80
CA CYS A 223 16.48 -14.71 5.36
C CYS A 223 15.11 -14.05 5.19
N ARG A 224 14.17 -14.74 4.52
CA ARG A 224 12.80 -14.27 4.31
C ARG A 224 12.09 -14.01 5.63
N ALA A 225 12.20 -14.93 6.59
CA ALA A 225 11.61 -14.79 7.91
C ALA A 225 12.12 -13.53 8.63
N GLN A 226 13.43 -13.23 8.54
CA GLN A 226 13.99 -12.00 9.12
C GLN A 226 13.44 -10.74 8.44
N LEU A 227 13.36 -10.72 7.10
CA LEU A 227 12.79 -9.60 6.35
C LEU A 227 11.33 -9.34 6.71
N GLN A 228 10.54 -10.40 6.93
CA GLN A 228 9.14 -10.29 7.33
C GLN A 228 8.97 -9.58 8.68
N THR A 229 9.92 -9.71 9.61
CA THR A 229 9.89 -8.94 10.87
C THR A 229 9.99 -7.42 10.65
N ALA A 230 10.57 -7.01 9.52
CA ALA A 230 10.64 -5.61 9.09
C ALA A 230 9.52 -5.22 8.12
N GLY A 231 8.56 -6.12 7.83
CA GLY A 231 7.49 -5.90 6.87
C GLY A 231 7.94 -5.94 5.41
N LEU A 232 9.03 -6.67 5.11
CA LEU A 232 9.60 -6.85 3.77
C LEU A 232 9.60 -8.32 3.34
N ASP A 233 9.86 -8.56 2.06
CA ASP A 233 10.00 -9.89 1.47
C ASP A 233 11.24 -9.96 0.54
N LEU A 234 11.53 -11.14 -0.03
CA LEU A 234 12.61 -11.36 -1.00
C LEU A 234 12.53 -10.43 -2.22
N ALA A 235 11.33 -9.95 -2.55
CA ALA A 235 11.11 -8.94 -3.59
C ALA A 235 11.83 -7.61 -3.30
N ASP A 236 12.04 -7.27 -2.04
CA ASP A 236 12.64 -6.01 -1.60
C ASP A 236 14.17 -6.06 -1.56
N VAL A 237 14.76 -7.25 -1.69
CA VAL A 237 16.21 -7.48 -1.62
C VAL A 237 16.90 -6.91 -2.84
N PHE A 238 17.89 -6.03 -2.67
CA PHE A 238 18.65 -5.46 -3.78
C PHE A 238 20.11 -5.93 -3.83
N LYS A 239 20.68 -6.40 -2.71
CA LYS A 239 22.05 -6.96 -2.67
C LYS A 239 22.06 -8.30 -1.93
N VAL A 240 22.81 -9.25 -2.48
CA VAL A 240 23.09 -10.55 -1.87
C VAL A 240 24.60 -10.78 -1.84
N ASN A 241 25.10 -11.28 -0.71
CA ASN A 241 26.40 -11.96 -0.64
C ASN A 241 26.16 -13.44 -0.34
N VAL A 242 26.78 -14.32 -1.11
CA VAL A 242 26.71 -15.77 -0.96
C VAL A 242 28.10 -16.31 -0.65
N TYR A 243 28.16 -17.12 0.39
CA TYR A 243 29.37 -17.74 0.89
C TYR A 243 29.18 -19.26 0.79
N LEU A 244 29.94 -19.93 -0.07
CA LEU A 244 29.88 -21.38 -0.27
C LEU A 244 31.16 -22.03 0.25
N THR A 245 31.06 -23.23 0.84
CA THR A 245 32.26 -24.01 1.19
C THR A 245 32.94 -24.64 -0.01
N ASP A 246 32.17 -24.94 -1.06
CA ASP A 246 32.65 -25.49 -2.32
C ASP A 246 31.96 -24.80 -3.50
N LEU A 247 32.74 -24.16 -4.36
CA LEU A 247 32.22 -23.50 -5.57
C LEU A 247 31.81 -24.49 -6.67
N ALA A 248 32.16 -25.78 -6.56
CA ALA A 248 31.63 -26.81 -7.45
C ALA A 248 30.10 -26.97 -7.30
N GLU A 249 29.55 -26.62 -6.14
CA GLU A 249 28.11 -26.66 -5.83
C GLU A 249 27.36 -25.38 -6.23
N TRP A 250 28.02 -24.48 -6.97
CA TRP A 250 27.41 -23.22 -7.38
C TRP A 250 26.11 -23.45 -8.16
N GLU A 251 26.05 -24.39 -9.10
CA GLU A 251 24.81 -24.60 -9.86
C GLU A 251 23.68 -25.17 -8.99
N SER A 252 24.00 -26.07 -8.05
CA SER A 252 23.04 -26.56 -7.04
C SER A 252 22.41 -25.43 -6.23
N PHE A 253 23.20 -24.43 -5.84
CA PHE A 253 22.69 -23.22 -5.18
C PHE A 253 21.85 -22.35 -6.12
N ASN A 254 22.31 -22.15 -7.36
CA ASN A 254 21.63 -21.30 -8.35
C ASN A 254 20.22 -21.80 -8.68
N GLU A 255 20.01 -23.11 -8.76
CA GLU A 255 18.68 -23.69 -8.98
C GLU A 255 17.68 -23.24 -7.91
N VAL A 256 18.03 -23.40 -6.63
CA VAL A 256 17.18 -22.96 -5.51
C VAL A 256 17.00 -21.44 -5.52
N TYR A 257 18.07 -20.71 -5.81
CA TYR A 257 18.03 -19.25 -5.85
C TYR A 257 17.05 -18.72 -6.91
N ARG A 258 17.00 -19.34 -8.11
CA ARG A 258 16.05 -18.97 -9.18
C ARG A 258 14.59 -19.25 -8.80
N GLU A 259 14.34 -20.29 -8.00
CA GLU A 259 12.99 -20.61 -7.54
C GLU A 259 12.45 -19.59 -6.53
N LEU A 260 13.31 -19.04 -5.68
CA LEU A 260 12.90 -18.19 -4.55
C LEU A 260 13.03 -16.70 -4.82
N MET A 261 14.01 -16.25 -5.61
CA MET A 261 14.26 -14.81 -5.81
C MET A 261 13.49 -14.24 -7.00
N PRO A 262 12.57 -13.28 -6.78
CA PRO A 262 11.81 -12.66 -7.85
C PRO A 262 12.64 -11.63 -8.64
N ALA A 263 12.20 -11.36 -9.87
CA ALA A 263 12.75 -10.30 -10.70
C ALA A 263 12.29 -8.89 -10.21
N PRO A 264 13.08 -7.83 -10.43
CA PRO A 264 14.46 -7.88 -10.90
C PRO A 264 15.37 -8.53 -9.83
N LEU A 265 16.25 -9.43 -10.28
CA LEU A 265 17.12 -10.17 -9.37
C LEU A 265 18.06 -9.19 -8.64
N PRO A 266 18.41 -9.43 -7.36
CA PRO A 266 19.39 -8.62 -6.66
C PRO A 266 20.74 -8.58 -7.39
N VAL A 267 21.55 -7.54 -7.17
CA VAL A 267 22.98 -7.62 -7.46
C VAL A 267 23.61 -8.63 -6.50
N ARG A 268 24.56 -9.44 -6.97
CA ARG A 268 25.05 -10.59 -6.20
C ARG A 268 26.56 -10.76 -6.30
N THR A 269 27.15 -11.16 -5.19
CA THR A 269 28.52 -11.67 -5.12
C THR A 269 28.49 -13.06 -4.52
N ALA A 270 29.22 -14.00 -5.11
CA ALA A 270 29.38 -15.36 -4.58
C ALA A 270 30.86 -15.70 -4.50
N ILE A 271 31.31 -16.23 -3.36
CA ILE A 271 32.72 -16.64 -3.15
C ILE A 271 32.79 -18.00 -2.45
N GLY A 272 33.95 -18.65 -2.60
CA GLY A 272 34.31 -19.81 -1.80
C GLY A 272 35.02 -19.39 -0.51
N CYS A 273 34.63 -19.94 0.63
CA CYS A 273 35.26 -19.67 1.93
C CYS A 273 35.01 -20.78 2.96
N GLN A 274 35.70 -20.73 4.10
CA GLN A 274 35.41 -21.62 5.23
C GLN A 274 34.22 -21.08 6.03
N LEU A 275 33.28 -21.97 6.37
CA LEU A 275 32.14 -21.71 7.26
C LEU A 275 32.25 -22.53 8.55
N LEU A 276 31.36 -22.28 9.50
CA LEU A 276 31.26 -23.11 10.72
C LEU A 276 30.97 -24.58 10.37
N PRO A 277 31.44 -25.55 11.18
CA PRO A 277 31.26 -26.97 10.89
C PRO A 277 29.81 -27.36 10.61
N GLY A 278 29.59 -28.06 9.51
CA GLY A 278 28.27 -28.51 9.06
C GLY A 278 27.53 -27.54 8.13
N LEU A 279 27.94 -26.27 8.08
CA LEU A 279 27.37 -25.30 7.13
C LEU A 279 28.06 -25.41 5.77
N LEU A 280 27.26 -25.47 4.71
CA LEU A 280 27.70 -25.53 3.32
C LEU A 280 27.47 -24.20 2.58
N VAL A 281 26.53 -23.40 3.08
CA VAL A 281 26.16 -22.10 2.52
C VAL A 281 25.76 -21.12 3.62
N GLU A 282 26.16 -19.87 3.47
CA GLU A 282 25.71 -18.73 4.26
C GLU A 282 25.34 -17.56 3.33
N VAL A 283 24.28 -16.82 3.66
CA VAL A 283 23.77 -15.73 2.82
C VAL A 283 23.50 -14.49 3.67
N GLU A 284 23.96 -13.34 3.19
CA GLU A 284 23.68 -12.01 3.75
C GLU A 284 22.91 -11.19 2.71
N LEU A 285 21.84 -10.51 3.14
CA LEU A 285 20.97 -9.74 2.26
C LEU A 285 20.80 -8.28 2.72
N TRP A 286 20.66 -7.39 1.75
CA TRP A 286 20.25 -6.00 1.97
C TRP A 286 18.97 -5.75 1.17
N ALA A 287 17.97 -5.19 1.84
CA ALA A 287 16.66 -4.89 1.28
C ALA A 287 16.30 -3.42 1.44
N ALA A 288 15.46 -2.92 0.55
CA ALA A 288 14.98 -1.55 0.53
C ALA A 288 13.47 -1.52 0.59
N ALA A 289 12.92 -0.84 1.59
CA ALA A 289 11.51 -0.46 1.57
C ALA A 289 11.33 0.69 0.57
N ALA A 290 10.40 0.51 -0.36
CA ALA A 290 10.04 1.51 -1.35
C ALA A 290 9.59 2.83 -0.69
N VAL A 291 9.83 3.93 -1.40
CA VAL A 291 9.25 5.22 -1.07
C VAL A 291 7.73 5.12 -1.29
N VAL A 292 6.97 5.39 -0.23
CA VAL A 292 5.54 5.67 -0.38
C VAL A 292 5.47 7.07 -0.95
N ALA A 293 5.25 7.16 -2.26
CA ALA A 293 4.96 8.43 -2.92
C ALA A 293 3.58 8.97 -2.50
#